data_AF-A0A2G2Y8F5-F1
#
_entry.id   AF-A0A2G2Y8F5-F1
#
_cell.length_a   1.000
_cell.length_b   1.000
_cell.length_c   1.000
_cell.angle_alpha   90.00
_cell.angle_beta   90.00
_cell.angle_gamma   90.00
#
_symmetry.space_group_name_H-M   'P 1'
#
loop_
_entity.id
_entity.type
_entity.pdbx_description
1 polymer ?
#
loop_
_entity_poly.entity_id
_entity_poly.type
_entity_poly.pdbx_seq_one_letter_code
_entity_poly.pdbx_strand_id
1 'polypeptide(L)' 'MRDLYTWGDVTHNVGLLGHGNDVSQWIPKRVSGPLEGLQVLYVACGTYHSALATANGKPFTFGDGSFGT' A
#
# COMPACT_ATOMS: atom_id res chain seq x y z
N MET A 1 0.12 17.30 -6.84
CA MET A 1 0.59 15.97 -6.39
C MET A 1 -0.64 15.15 -6.02
N ARG A 2 -0.61 13.83 -6.24
CA ARG A 2 -1.69 12.92 -5.84
C ARG A 2 -1.19 12.13 -4.65
N ASP A 3 -1.93 12.13 -3.55
CA ASP A 3 -1.65 11.33 -2.37
C ASP A 3 -2.30 9.94 -2.49
N LEU A 4 -1.64 8.91 -1.94
CA LEU A 4 -2.19 7.57 -1.82
C LEU A 4 -2.87 7.41 -0.46
N TYR A 5 -4.10 6.92 -0.47
CA TYR A 5 -4.85 6.57 0.72
C TYR A 5 -5.26 5.09 0.65
N THR A 6 -5.19 4.42 1.78
CA THR A 6 -5.61 3.02 1.93
C THR A 6 -6.54 2.90 3.14
N TRP A 7 -7.50 1.98 3.03
CA TRP A 7 -8.46 1.63 4.08
C TRP A 7 -9.00 0.23 3.81
N GLY A 8 -9.57 -0.40 4.84
CA GLY A 8 -10.13 -1.73 4.76
C GLY A 8 -9.85 -2.55 6.01
N ASP A 9 -10.31 -3.79 5.96
CA ASP A 9 -10.09 -4.79 6.98
C ASP A 9 -8.79 -5.57 6.74
N VAL A 10 -7.99 -5.73 7.78
CA VAL A 10 -6.74 -6.49 7.77
C VAL A 10 -6.67 -7.53 8.89
N THR A 11 -7.80 -7.85 9.53
CA THR A 11 -7.88 -8.78 10.68
C THR A 11 -7.22 -10.14 10.43
N HIS A 12 -7.12 -10.56 9.16
CA HIS A 12 -6.51 -11.83 8.77
C HIS A 12 -5.28 -11.72 7.86
N ASN A 13 -4.78 -10.51 7.61
CA ASN A 13 -3.73 -10.29 6.62
C ASN A 13 -2.72 -9.24 7.10
N VAL A 14 -1.43 -9.55 6.96
CA VAL A 14 -0.35 -8.70 7.46
C VAL A 14 -0.03 -7.58 6.45
N GLY A 15 0.12 -6.35 6.95
CA GLY A 15 0.70 -5.22 6.22
C GLY A 15 -0.09 -4.68 5.02
N LEU A 16 -1.33 -5.14 4.78
CA LEU A 16 -2.05 -4.86 3.53
C LEU A 16 -2.34 -3.40 3.23
N LEU A 17 -2.32 -2.53 4.23
CA LEU A 17 -2.62 -1.11 4.04
C LEU A 17 -1.36 -0.25 3.85
N GLY A 18 -0.16 -0.83 4.00
CA GLY A 18 1.10 -0.08 3.83
C GLY A 18 1.35 0.96 4.94
N HIS A 19 0.75 0.79 6.12
CA HIS A 19 0.93 1.69 7.27
C HIS A 19 1.98 1.19 8.29
N GLY A 20 2.66 0.08 8.00
CA GLY A 20 3.62 -0.54 8.92
C GLY A 20 2.99 -1.20 10.16
N ASN A 21 1.70 -1.52 10.10
CA ASN A 21 0.96 -2.25 11.14
C ASN A 21 -0.22 -3.02 10.53
N ASP A 22 -0.81 -3.90 11.34
CA ASP A 22 -1.93 -4.78 10.97
C ASP A 22 -3.26 -4.30 11.58
N VAL A 23 -3.49 -2.99 11.56
CA VAL A 23 -4.70 -2.38 12.14
C VAL A 23 -5.66 -1.96 11.03
N SER A 24 -6.88 -2.52 11.06
CA SER A 24 -7.95 -2.15 10.14
C SER A 24 -8.24 -0.66 10.18
N GLN A 25 -8.37 -0.04 9.02
CA GLN A 25 -8.66 1.38 8.88
C GLN A 25 -10.02 1.51 8.21
N TRP A 26 -11.00 2.04 8.93
CA TRP A 26 -12.35 2.26 8.38
C TRP A 26 -12.51 3.65 7.76
N ILE A 27 -11.49 4.48 7.88
CA ILE A 27 -11.40 5.82 7.30
C ILE A 27 -10.15 5.85 6.43
N PRO A 28 -10.20 6.40 5.20
CA PRO A 28 -9.03 6.57 4.34
C PRO A 28 -7.87 7.21 5.08
N LYS A 29 -6.77 6.48 5.20
CA LYS A 29 -5.54 6.95 5.85
C LYS A 29 -4.45 7.11 4.79
N ARG A 30 -3.76 8.24 4.83
CA ARG A 30 -2.67 8.54 3.91
C ARG A 30 -1.51 7.57 4.15
N VAL A 31 -0.99 6.98 3.07
CA VAL A 31 0.24 6.20 3.11
C VAL A 31 1.43 7.17 3.10
N SER A 32 2.26 7.10 4.13
CA SER A 32 3.42 7.98 4.34
C SER A 32 4.76 7.23 4.19
N GLY A 33 5.88 7.95 4.16
CA GLY A 33 7.22 7.37 4.07
C GLY A 33 7.75 7.28 2.64
N PRO A 34 8.20 6.11 2.13
CA PRO A 34 8.91 6.00 0.84
C PRO A 34 8.15 6.50 -0.39
N LEU A 35 6.82 6.65 -0.29
CA LEU A 35 5.94 7.12 -1.36
C LEU A 35 5.69 8.64 -1.30
N GLU A 36 6.17 9.35 -0.26
CA GLU A 36 5.94 10.78 -0.15
C GLU A 36 6.64 11.56 -1.27
N GLY A 37 5.89 12.47 -1.89
CA GLY A 37 6.35 13.23 -3.04
C GLY A 37 6.39 12.45 -4.36
N LEU A 38 6.10 11.14 -4.34
CA LEU A 38 6.01 10.33 -5.56
C LEU A 38 4.59 10.34 -6.12
N GLN A 39 4.50 10.45 -7.44
CA GLN A 39 3.23 10.29 -8.15
C GLN A 39 2.99 8.82 -8.44
N VAL A 40 2.01 8.22 -7.76
CA VAL A 40 1.50 6.88 -8.11
C VAL A 40 0.65 6.97 -9.37
N LEU A 41 0.96 6.14 -10.37
CA LEU A 41 0.26 6.07 -11.66
C LEU A 41 -0.70 4.89 -11.72
N TYR A 42 -0.26 3.74 -11.21
CA TYR A 42 -1.03 2.49 -11.25
C TYR A 42 -0.98 1.79 -9.90
N VAL A 43 -2.08 1.12 -9.59
CA VAL A 43 -2.25 0.29 -8.39
C VAL A 43 -2.83 -1.05 -8.84
N ALA A 44 -2.26 -2.14 -8.35
CA ALA A 44 -2.79 -3.48 -8.49
C ALA A 44 -2.94 -4.11 -7.09
N CYS A 45 -4.07 -4.75 -6.84
CA CYS A 45 -4.36 -5.37 -5.54
C CYS A 45 -4.63 -6.86 -5.74
N GLY A 46 -3.87 -7.69 -5.05
CA GLY A 46 -4.17 -9.11 -4.84
C GLY A 46 -4.80 -9.32 -3.46
N THR A 47 -5.13 -10.58 -3.16
CA THR A 47 -5.71 -10.96 -1.85
C THR A 47 -4.80 -10.59 -0.68
N TYR A 48 -3.49 -10.68 -0.88
CA TYR A 48 -2.49 -10.57 0.19
C TYR A 48 -1.46 -9.46 -0.03
N HIS A 49 -1.51 -8.74 -1.15
CA HIS A 49 -0.53 -7.69 -1.43
C HIS A 49 -1.10 -6.62 -2.34
N SER A 50 -0.54 -5.42 -2.24
CA SER A 50 -0.74 -4.34 -3.19
C SER A 50 0.58 -3.95 -3.82
N ALA A 51 0.55 -3.69 -5.13
CA ALA A 51 1.68 -3.21 -5.90
C ALA A 51 1.37 -1.84 -6.51
N LEU A 52 2.36 -0.97 -6.52
CA LEU A 52 2.27 0.41 -7.00
C LEU A 52 3.34 0.65 -8.05
N ALA A 53 2.97 1.33 -9.13
CA ALA A 53 3.93 1.87 -10.09
C ALA A 53 3.91 3.40 -10.02
N THR A 54 5.08 4.00 -9.83
CA THR A 54 5.24 5.45 -9.72
C THR A 54 5.78 6.06 -11.02
N ALA A 55 5.57 7.36 -11.21
CA ALA A 55 5.97 8.08 -12.42
C ALA A 55 7.49 8.11 -12.67
N ASN A 56 8.30 7.86 -11.64
CA ASN A 56 9.75 7.76 -11.78
C ASN A 56 10.24 6.35 -12.13
N GLY A 57 9.31 5.42 -12.40
CA GLY A 57 9.63 4.04 -12.77
C GLY A 57 9.94 3.10 -11.60
N LYS A 58 9.86 3.58 -10.35
CA LYS A 58 10.07 2.71 -9.17
C LYS A 58 8.78 1.98 -8.78
N PRO A 59 8.79 0.64 -8.71
CA PRO A 59 7.70 -0.12 -8.13
C PRO A 59 7.79 -0.14 -6.60
N PHE A 60 6.65 -0.27 -5.94
CA PHE A 60 6.54 -0.47 -4.50
C PHE A 60 5.52 -1.56 -4.20
N THR A 61 5.76 -2.35 -3.17
CA THR A 61 4.88 -3.42 -2.70
C THR A 61 4.64 -3.28 -1.19
N PHE A 62 3.44 -3.64 -0.74
CA PHE A 62 3.15 -3.88 0.66
C PHE A 62 2.11 -4.98 0.81
N GLY A 63 2.16 -5.69 1.94
CA GLY A 63 1.31 -6.85 2.24
C GLY A 63 2.13 -8.02 2.75
N ASP A 64 1.62 -9.23 2.52
CA ASP A 64 2.23 -10.48 2.95
C ASP A 64 3.50 -10.80 2.13
N GLY A 65 4.64 -10.90 2.86
CA GLY A 65 5.97 -11.22 2.34
C GLY A 65 6.15 -12.66 1.87
N SER A 66 5.21 -13.55 2.18
CA SER A 66 5.37 -15.00 1.98
C SER A 66 5.60 -15.42 0.53
N PHE A 67 5.27 -14.56 -0.44
CA PHE A 67 5.43 -14.82 -1.87
C PHE A 67 6.28 -13.76 -2.60
N GLY A 68 7.07 -12.95 -1.87
CA GLY A 68 8.06 -12.03 -2.45
C GLY A 68 7.61 -10.57 -2.60
N THR A 69 6.94 -10.02 -1.58
CA THR A 69 6.75 -8.55 -1.46
C THR A 69 7.92 -7.83 -0.82
#